data_AF-A0A8T5PTJ5-F1
#
_entry.id   AF-A0A8T5PTJ5-F1
#
_cell.length_a   1.000
_cell.length_b   1.000
_cell.length_c   1.000
_cell.angle_alpha   90.00
_cell.angle_beta   90.00
_cell.angle_gamma   90.00
#
_symmetry.space_group_name_H-M   'P 1'
#
loop_
_entity.id
_entity.type
_entity.pdbx_description
1 polymer ?
#
loop_
_entity_poly.entity_id
_entity_poly.type
_entity_poly.pdbx_seq_one_letter_code
_entity_poly.pdbx_strand_id
1 'polypeptide(L)' 'MTTSDWKKVFKQLKAKPVKLKKYIKHNAPKERKTGQALKRCIRCGRFGGHISKYRLELCRCCFREIATNIGFKKYS' A
#
# COMPACT_ATOMS: atom_id res chain seq x y z
N MET A 1 8.78 -13.10 8.91
CA MET A 1 9.05 -12.61 7.54
C MET A 1 8.41 -11.25 7.37
N THR A 2 9.18 -10.21 7.06
CA THR A 2 8.74 -8.81 7.17
C THR A 2 7.87 -8.37 5.99
N THR A 3 6.56 -8.46 6.17
CA THR A 3 5.51 -8.06 5.19
C THR A 3 5.51 -6.55 4.85
N SER A 4 6.29 -5.74 5.55
CA SER A 4 6.25 -4.27 5.43
C SER A 4 7.12 -3.70 4.30
N ASP A 5 8.26 -4.32 3.98
CA ASP A 5 9.18 -3.83 2.95
C ASP A 5 10.13 -4.94 2.45
N TRP A 6 10.13 -5.18 1.14
CA TRP A 6 10.99 -6.16 0.47
C TRP A 6 12.48 -5.76 0.50
N LYS A 7 12.78 -4.46 0.70
CA LYS A 7 14.15 -3.93 0.77
C LYS A 7 14.89 -4.34 2.04
N LYS A 8 14.21 -4.86 3.07
CA LYS A 8 14.85 -5.30 4.33
C LYS A 8 15.96 -6.33 4.11
N VAL A 9 15.83 -7.15 3.06
CA VAL A 9 16.82 -8.16 2.66
C VAL A 9 18.13 -7.50 2.19
N PHE A 10 18.12 -6.23 1.76
CA PHE A 10 19.30 -5.54 1.25
C PHE A 10 20.38 -5.32 2.32
N LYS A 11 20.02 -5.29 3.61
CA LYS A 11 21.00 -5.21 4.71
C LYS A 11 22.04 -6.32 4.61
N GLN A 12 21.62 -7.53 4.25
CA GLN A 12 22.49 -8.70 4.08
C GLN A 12 23.15 -8.74 2.69
N LEU A 13 22.44 -8.32 1.64
CA LEU A 13 22.89 -8.47 0.25
C LEU A 13 23.84 -7.37 -0.24
N LYS A 14 23.91 -6.22 0.44
CA LYS A 14 24.80 -5.10 0.05
C LYS A 14 26.27 -5.49 -0.06
N ALA A 15 26.76 -6.38 0.81
CA ALA A 15 28.14 -6.87 0.77
C ALA A 15 28.43 -7.81 -0.43
N LYS A 16 27.40 -8.27 -1.16
CA LYS A 16 27.49 -9.26 -2.24
C LYS A 16 26.85 -8.71 -3.52
N PRO A 17 27.57 -7.92 -4.33
CA PRO A 17 26.99 -7.15 -5.44
C PRO A 17 26.34 -8.02 -6.51
N VAL A 18 26.93 -9.18 -6.84
CA VAL A 18 26.37 -10.14 -7.82
C VAL A 18 25.04 -10.71 -7.33
N LYS A 19 24.95 -11.07 -6.05
CA LYS A 19 23.70 -11.61 -5.46
C LYS A 19 22.62 -10.54 -5.37
N LEU A 20 22.99 -9.30 -5.06
CA LEU A 20 22.08 -8.17 -5.03
C LEU A 20 21.46 -7.92 -6.42
N LYS A 21 22.26 -7.89 -7.49
CA LYS A 21 21.78 -7.75 -8.88
C LYS A 21 20.79 -8.86 -9.25
N LYS A 22 21.12 -10.12 -8.91
CA LYS A 22 20.23 -11.27 -9.15
C LYS A 22 18.91 -11.14 -8.38
N TYR A 23 18.95 -10.71 -7.12
CA TYR A 23 17.76 -10.51 -6.31
C TYR A 23 16.85 -9.43 -6.89
N ILE A 24 17.40 -8.28 -7.32
CA ILE A 24 16.62 -7.20 -7.94
C ILE A 24 15.92 -7.69 -9.21
N LYS A 25 16.61 -8.47 -10.06
CA LYS A 25 16.04 -8.99 -11.30
C LYS A 25 14.87 -9.94 -11.10
N HIS A 26 14.92 -10.81 -10.08
CA HIS A 26 13.97 -11.92 -9.96
C HIS A 26 12.97 -11.81 -8.80
N ASN A 27 13.32 -11.13 -7.70
CA ASN A 27 12.52 -11.10 -6.48
C ASN A 27 11.92 -9.72 -6.17
N ALA A 28 12.41 -8.66 -6.80
CA ALA A 28 11.84 -7.33 -6.59
C ALA A 28 10.40 -7.28 -7.12
N PRO A 29 9.46 -6.64 -6.39
CA PRO A 29 8.13 -6.43 -6.91
C PRO A 29 8.19 -5.53 -8.15
N LYS A 30 7.47 -5.93 -9.20
CA LYS A 30 7.33 -5.13 -10.42
C LYS A 30 6.54 -3.86 -10.14
N GLU A 31 7.04 -2.72 -10.61
CA GLU A 31 6.28 -1.47 -10.60
C GLU A 31 5.06 -1.60 -11.51
N ARG A 32 3.86 -1.39 -10.94
CA ARG A 32 2.59 -1.45 -11.67
C ARG A 32 2.04 -0.03 -11.82
N LYS A 33 1.50 0.30 -12.99
CA LYS A 33 0.78 1.56 -13.24
C LYS A 33 -0.71 1.48 -12.90
N THR A 34 -1.26 0.27 -12.85
CA THR A 34 -2.69 0.01 -12.63
C THR A 34 -2.92 -1.18 -11.68
N GLY A 35 -4.16 -1.31 -11.19
CA GLY A 35 -4.62 -2.45 -10.40
C GLY A 35 -4.86 -2.15 -8.91
N GLN A 36 -5.35 -3.17 -8.20
CA GLN A 36 -5.77 -3.04 -6.80
C GLN A 36 -4.61 -2.76 -5.83
N ALA A 37 -3.41 -3.24 -6.14
CA ALA A 37 -2.21 -3.03 -5.30
C ALA A 37 -1.76 -1.57 -5.17
N LEU A 38 -2.25 -0.69 -6.06
CA LEU A 38 -2.02 0.75 -5.97
C LEU A 38 -3.05 1.46 -5.10
N LYS A 39 -4.25 0.90 -4.96
CA LYS A 39 -5.36 1.47 -4.20
C LYS A 39 -5.25 1.08 -2.72
N ARG A 40 -4.27 1.66 -2.04
CA ARG A 40 -4.06 1.48 -0.60
C ARG A 40 -4.75 2.58 0.16
N CYS A 41 -5.48 2.19 1.21
CA CYS A 41 -5.99 3.18 2.13
C CYS A 41 -4.84 3.89 2.86
N ILE A 42 -4.87 5.22 2.86
CA ILE A 42 -3.85 6.06 3.51
C ILE A 42 -3.73 5.75 5.02
N ARG A 43 -4.86 5.47 5.69
CA ARG A 43 -4.91 5.25 7.15
C ARG A 43 -4.53 3.83 7.57
N CYS A 44 -5.12 2.80 6.95
CA CYS A 44 -4.94 1.41 7.40
C CYS A 44 -4.07 0.55 6.48
N GLY A 45 -3.70 1.04 5.30
CA GLY A 45 -2.89 0.29 4.33
C GLY A 45 -3.58 -0.90 3.66
N ARG A 46 -4.85 -1.21 3.98
CA ARG A 46 -5.61 -2.28 3.30
C ARG A 46 -5.88 -1.92 1.84
N PHE A 47 -5.89 -2.96 1.01
CA PHE A 47 -6.26 -2.91 -0.42
C PHE A 47 -7.76 -3.13 -0.67
N GLY A 48 -8.49 -3.67 0.31
CA GLY A 48 -9.90 -4.04 0.18
C GLY A 48 -10.85 -2.89 0.50
N GLY A 49 -11.96 -2.79 -0.27
CA GLY A 49 -13.04 -1.83 0.01
C GLY A 49 -12.61 -0.37 -0.11
N HIS A 50 -11.77 -0.06 -1.10
CA HIS A 50 -11.19 1.27 -1.32
C HIS A 50 -12.18 2.22 -2.02
N ILE A 51 -12.49 3.34 -1.39
CA ILE A 51 -13.33 4.40 -1.96
C ILE A 51 -12.47 5.26 -2.87
N SER A 52 -12.63 5.08 -4.18
CA SER A 52 -11.88 5.85 -5.20
C SER A 52 -12.59 7.15 -5.60
N LYS A 53 -13.84 7.34 -5.17
CA LYS A 53 -14.61 8.55 -5.46
C LYS A 53 -14.08 9.74 -4.64
N TYR A 54 -14.17 10.93 -5.22
CA TYR A 54 -13.80 12.20 -4.59
C TYR A 54 -12.34 12.26 -4.08
N ARG A 55 -11.45 11.41 -4.61
CA ARG A 55 -10.03 11.33 -4.20
C ARG A 55 -9.83 11.15 -2.69
N LEU A 56 -10.76 10.48 -2.02
CA LEU A 56 -10.68 10.23 -0.57
C LEU A 56 -9.58 9.22 -0.20
N GLU A 57 -9.31 8.23 -1.07
CA GLU A 57 -8.26 7.21 -0.86
C GLU A 57 -8.35 6.47 0.50
N LEU A 58 -9.60 6.23 0.94
CA LEU A 58 -9.92 5.60 2.21
C LEU A 58 -10.57 4.23 2.03
N CYS A 59 -10.36 3.36 3.03
CA CYS A 59 -11.09 2.10 3.16
C CYS A 59 -12.50 2.36 3.70
N ARG A 60 -13.48 1.51 3.37
CA ARG A 60 -14.87 1.66 3.86
C ARG A 60 -14.99 1.72 5.39
N CYS A 61 -14.13 1.02 6.14
CA CYS A 61 -14.13 1.06 7.61
C CYS A 61 -13.61 2.42 8.11
N CYS A 62 -12.47 2.84 7.59
CA CYS A 62 -11.80 4.11 7.86
C CYS A 62 -12.69 5.30 7.53
N PHE A 63 -13.42 5.23 6.41
CA PHE A 63 -14.35 6.27 6.02
C PHE A 63 -15.48 6.43 7.03
N ARG A 64 -16.04 5.35 7.57
CA ARG A 64 -17.11 5.43 8.58
C ARG A 64 -16.64 6.09 9.89
N GLU A 65 -15.38 5.88 10.27
CA GLU A 65 -14.79 6.51 11.46
C GLU A 65 -14.56 8.02 11.27
N ILE A 66 -14.21 8.46 10.06
CA ILE A 66 -13.82 9.86 9.78
C ILE A 66 -14.95 10.65 9.14
N ALA A 67 -16.03 10.01 8.69
CA ALA A 67 -17.13 10.63 7.95
C ALA A 67 -17.66 11.90 8.64
N THR A 68 -17.88 11.82 9.96
CA THR A 68 -18.34 12.95 10.78
C THR A 68 -17.34 14.11 10.78
N ASN A 69 -16.05 13.82 10.89
CA ASN A 69 -14.97 14.83 10.91
C ASN A 69 -14.76 15.50 9.54
N ILE A 70 -15.02 14.79 8.44
CA ILE A 70 -14.98 15.36 7.07
C ILE A 70 -16.22 16.23 6.80
N GLY A 71 -17.26 16.13 7.64
CA GLY A 71 -18.50 16.89 7.49
C GLY A 71 -19.62 16.13 6.79
N PHE A 72 -19.49 14.81 6.59
CA PHE A 72 -20.61 13.99 6.14
C PHE A 72 -21.65 13.87 7.25
N LYS A 73 -22.88 14.26 6.94
CA LYS A 73 -24.05 14.10 7.80
C LYS A 73 -24.95 13.01 7.25
N LYS A 74 -25.50 12.19 8.14
CA LYS A 74 -26.55 11.21 7.81
C LYS A 74 -27.89 11.93 7.92
N TYR A 75 -28.58 12.12 6.80
CA TYR A 75 -29.85 12.85 6.74
C TYR A 75 -31.09 11.93 6.82
N SER A 76 -30.90 10.60 6.87
CA SER A 76 -31.93 9.57 7.09
C SER A 76 -31.28 8.36 7.74
#